data_AF-A0A7W0YRC0-F1
#
_entry.id   AF-A0A7W0YRC0-F1
#
_cell.length_a   1.000
_cell.length_b   1.000
_cell.length_c   1.000
_cell.angle_alpha   90.00
_cell.angle_beta   90.00
_cell.angle_gamma   90.00
#
_symmetry.space_group_name_H-M   'P 1'
#
loop_
_entity.id
_entity.type
_entity.pdbx_description
1 polymer ?
#
loop_
_entity_poly.entity_id
_entity_poly.type
_entity_poly.pdbx_seq_one_letter_code
_entity_poly.pdbx_strand_id
1 'polypeptide(L)'
;AILEGVASGEIEVGFVNHYYLFQLQEESGGDVPAANYYFQNGDPGSLVNVAGIGILNTADNTPEAQEFLEFMLSEEAQTYFADETFEYPLIEGVPINEELVPLSEIETPNADLGNLDDLQGTLDLLRETFVL
;
A
#
# COMPACT_ATOMS: atom_id res chain seq x y z
N ALA A 1 -2.21 -9.02 -14.46
CA ALA A 1 -1.79 -10.41 -14.27
C ALA A 1 -2.45 -11.05 -13.05
N ILE A 2 -2.04 -10.76 -11.80
CA ILE A 2 -2.65 -11.42 -10.62
C ILE A 2 -4.15 -11.12 -10.50
N LEU A 3 -4.54 -9.83 -10.48
CA LEU A 3 -5.95 -9.43 -10.38
C LEU A 3 -6.81 -9.99 -11.52
N GLU A 4 -6.31 -9.92 -12.75
CA GLU A 4 -6.98 -10.49 -13.93
C GLU A 4 -7.09 -12.02 -13.84
N GLY A 5 -6.08 -12.70 -13.32
CA GLY A 5 -6.11 -14.14 -13.09
C GLY A 5 -7.17 -14.54 -12.07
N VAL A 6 -7.32 -13.76 -10.98
CA VAL A 6 -8.40 -13.97 -10.00
C VAL A 6 -9.77 -13.65 -10.63
N ALA A 7 -9.89 -12.49 -11.28
CA ALA A 7 -11.15 -12.05 -11.89
C ALA A 7 -11.63 -12.98 -13.03
N SER A 8 -10.72 -13.61 -13.77
CA SER A 8 -11.06 -14.59 -14.80
C SER A 8 -11.30 -16.01 -14.25
N GLY A 9 -10.97 -16.26 -12.98
CA GLY A 9 -11.02 -17.58 -12.37
C GLY A 9 -9.86 -18.51 -12.77
N GLU A 10 -8.81 -17.99 -13.40
CA GLU A 10 -7.58 -18.72 -13.71
C GLU A 10 -6.83 -19.15 -12.43
N ILE A 11 -6.82 -18.27 -11.42
CA ILE A 11 -6.27 -18.55 -10.08
C ILE A 11 -7.31 -18.19 -9.02
N GLU A 12 -7.30 -18.90 -7.89
CA GLU A 12 -8.28 -18.66 -6.82
C GLU A 12 -7.91 -17.45 -5.94
N VAL A 13 -6.60 -17.22 -5.72
CA VAL A 13 -6.07 -16.20 -4.81
C VAL A 13 -4.73 -15.70 -5.35
N GLY A 14 -4.42 -14.42 -5.11
CA GLY A 14 -3.08 -13.88 -5.27
C GLY A 14 -2.80 -12.74 -4.30
N PHE A 15 -1.51 -12.49 -4.04
CA PHE A 15 -1.06 -11.45 -3.13
C PHE A 15 -0.82 -10.15 -3.89
N VAL A 16 -1.49 -9.09 -3.47
CA VAL A 16 -1.42 -7.73 -4.03
C VAL A 16 -1.58 -6.70 -2.90
N ASN A 17 -1.21 -5.45 -3.15
CA ASN A 17 -1.61 -4.35 -2.29
C ASN A 17 -3.12 -4.08 -2.47
N HIS A 18 -3.80 -3.74 -1.37
CA HIS A 18 -5.26 -3.58 -1.30
C HIS A 18 -5.83 -2.63 -2.37
N TYR A 19 -5.14 -1.50 -2.61
CA TYR A 19 -5.60 -0.44 -3.51
C TYR A 19 -5.74 -0.87 -4.97
N TYR A 20 -5.00 -1.88 -5.42
CA TYR A 20 -5.05 -2.28 -6.82
C TYR A 20 -6.43 -2.82 -7.22
N LEU A 21 -7.14 -3.51 -6.32
CA LEU A 21 -8.48 -4.00 -6.62
C LEU A 21 -9.49 -2.86 -6.71
N PHE A 22 -9.41 -1.88 -5.80
CA PHE A 22 -10.28 -0.71 -5.81
C PHE A 22 -10.08 0.12 -7.08
N GLN A 23 -8.83 0.38 -7.47
CA GLN A 23 -8.51 1.06 -8.74
C GLN A 23 -9.08 0.30 -9.95
N LEU A 24 -8.93 -1.03 -9.98
CA LEU A 24 -9.50 -1.84 -11.06
C LEU A 24 -11.04 -1.81 -11.08
N GLN A 25 -11.67 -1.81 -9.90
CA GLN A 25 -13.12 -1.69 -9.77
C GLN A 25 -13.61 -0.35 -10.28
N GLU A 26 -12.95 0.76 -9.91
CA GLU A 26 -13.26 2.09 -10.44
C GLU A 26 -13.14 2.15 -11.97
N GLU A 27 -12.02 1.69 -12.52
CA GLU A 27 -11.77 1.66 -13.97
C GLU A 27 -12.78 0.79 -14.74
N SER A 28 -13.27 -0.28 -14.11
CA SER A 28 -14.21 -1.24 -14.71
C SER A 28 -15.69 -0.89 -14.47
N GLY A 29 -15.99 0.17 -13.72
CA GLY A 29 -17.36 0.53 -13.34
C GLY A 29 -17.98 -0.39 -12.28
N GLY A 30 -17.15 -1.05 -11.47
CA GLY A 30 -17.51 -1.81 -10.26
C GLY A 30 -17.71 -3.32 -10.44
N ASP A 31 -17.72 -3.84 -11.67
CA ASP A 31 -18.01 -5.26 -11.94
C ASP A 31 -16.73 -6.10 -12.08
N VAL A 32 -16.04 -6.32 -10.95
CA VAL A 32 -14.85 -7.20 -10.88
C VAL A 32 -15.16 -8.36 -9.94
N PRO A 33 -15.16 -9.62 -10.40
CA PRO A 33 -15.47 -10.80 -9.57
C PRO A 33 -14.26 -11.21 -8.70
N ALA A 34 -13.76 -10.29 -7.91
CA ALA A 34 -12.68 -10.47 -6.93
C ALA A 34 -12.97 -9.64 -5.67
N ALA A 35 -12.40 -10.04 -4.53
CA ALA A 35 -12.57 -9.34 -3.27
C ALA A 35 -11.24 -9.30 -2.51
N ASN A 36 -10.99 -8.18 -1.81
CA ASN A 36 -9.90 -8.09 -0.86
C ASN A 36 -10.19 -8.97 0.37
N TYR A 37 -9.20 -9.74 0.79
CA TYR A 37 -9.24 -10.50 2.04
C TYR A 37 -8.25 -9.90 3.04
N TYR A 38 -8.74 -9.53 4.22
CA TYR A 38 -7.92 -8.97 5.30
C TYR A 38 -7.60 -10.04 6.32
N PHE A 39 -6.31 -10.41 6.41
CA PHE A 39 -5.84 -11.37 7.39
C PHE A 39 -6.09 -10.88 8.83
N GLN A 40 -6.15 -11.85 9.74
CA GLN A 40 -6.54 -11.66 11.15
C GLN A 40 -5.46 -12.23 12.06
N ASN A 41 -5.54 -11.91 13.36
CA ASN A 41 -4.65 -12.38 14.43
C ASN A 41 -3.18 -11.94 14.25
N GLY A 42 -2.95 -10.79 13.62
CA GLY A 42 -1.60 -10.25 13.38
C GLY A 42 -0.77 -11.11 12.42
N ASP A 43 -1.41 -11.71 11.42
CA ASP A 43 -0.74 -12.49 10.38
C ASP A 43 0.22 -11.61 9.55
N PRO A 44 1.38 -12.12 9.11
CA PRO A 44 2.29 -11.36 8.24
C PRO A 44 1.64 -10.84 6.94
N GLY A 45 0.58 -11.47 6.45
CA GLY A 45 -0.16 -11.07 5.26
C GLY A 45 -0.96 -9.77 5.41
N SER A 46 -1.20 -9.28 6.64
CA SER A 46 -1.82 -7.96 6.91
C SER A 46 -0.79 -6.88 7.25
N LEU A 47 0.47 -7.04 6.83
CA LEU A 47 1.48 -5.99 6.98
C LEU A 47 1.00 -4.69 6.33
N VAL A 48 0.94 -3.62 7.12
CA VAL A 48 0.75 -2.26 6.63
C VAL A 48 2.12 -1.67 6.34
N ASN A 49 2.33 -1.23 5.10
CA ASN A 49 3.55 -0.56 4.67
C ASN A 49 3.27 0.91 4.35
N VAL A 50 4.32 1.70 4.15
CA VAL A 50 4.21 3.15 3.91
C VAL A 50 4.95 3.57 2.64
N ALA A 51 4.37 4.52 1.91
CA ALA A 51 5.09 5.26 0.89
C ALA A 51 5.96 6.34 1.57
N GLY A 52 7.28 6.22 1.44
CA GLY A 52 8.25 7.16 2.03
C GLY A 52 8.75 8.18 1.01
N ILE A 53 9.04 9.39 1.49
CA ILE A 53 9.75 10.43 0.74
C ILE A 53 11.00 10.87 1.52
N GLY A 54 12.08 11.17 0.80
CA GLY A 54 13.33 11.64 1.40
C GLY A 54 14.01 12.70 0.53
N ILE A 55 14.64 13.68 1.17
CA ILE A 55 15.47 14.69 0.51
C ILE A 55 16.90 14.18 0.46
N LEU A 56 17.50 14.14 -0.73
CA LEU A 56 18.88 13.74 -0.90
C LEU A 56 19.82 14.73 -0.22
N ASN A 57 20.87 14.24 0.43
CA ASN A 57 21.90 15.08 1.05
C ASN A 57 22.71 15.92 0.04
N THR A 58 22.60 15.60 -1.25
CA THR A 58 23.20 16.34 -2.37
C THR A 58 22.18 17.23 -3.11
N ALA A 59 20.99 17.47 -2.56
CA ALA A 59 19.97 18.26 -3.23
C ALA A 59 20.37 19.73 -3.35
N ASP A 60 20.46 20.24 -4.58
CA ASP A 60 20.82 21.64 -4.85
C ASP A 60 19.71 22.63 -4.43
N ASN A 61 18.45 22.17 -4.44
CA ASN A 61 17.24 22.95 -4.12
C ASN A 61 16.57 22.40 -2.86
N THR A 62 17.32 22.35 -1.76
CA THR A 62 16.81 21.81 -0.48
C THR A 62 15.57 22.55 0.04
N PRO A 63 15.46 23.90 -0.02
CA PRO A 63 14.26 24.61 0.42
C PRO A 63 13.00 24.19 -0.35
N GLU A 64 13.06 24.13 -1.68
CA GLU A 64 11.93 23.74 -2.52
C GLU A 64 11.56 22.26 -2.32
N ALA A 65 12.55 21.39 -2.04
CA ALA A 65 12.30 20.01 -1.69
C ALA A 65 11.59 19.87 -0.33
N GLN A 66 11.87 20.75 0.63
CA GLN A 66 11.14 20.81 1.90
C GLN A 66 9.70 21.28 1.69
N GLU A 67 9.49 22.34 0.88
CA GLU A 67 8.14 22.80 0.51
C GLU A 67 7.34 21.69 -0.19
N PHE A 68 7.98 20.90 -1.04
CA PHE A 68 7.33 19.75 -1.67
C PHE A 68 6.92 18.67 -0.65
N LEU A 69 7.79 18.34 0.31
CA LEU A 69 7.47 17.39 1.36
C LEU A 69 6.30 17.89 2.23
N GLU A 70 6.29 19.18 2.57
CA GLU A 70 5.19 19.82 3.30
C GLU A 70 3.89 19.76 2.49
N PHE A 71 3.95 19.99 1.17
CA PHE A 71 2.80 19.83 0.29
C PHE A 71 2.28 18.39 0.27
N MET A 72 3.14 17.37 0.22
CA MET A 72 2.72 15.96 0.25
C MET A 72 1.99 15.60 1.56
N LEU A 73 2.24 16.34 2.64
CA LEU A 73 1.55 16.22 3.93
C LEU A 73 0.40 17.22 4.11
N SER A 74 0.00 17.94 3.06
CA SER A 74 -1.15 18.83 3.10
C SER A 74 -2.46 18.05 3.01
N GLU A 75 -3.55 18.65 3.49
CA GLU A 75 -4.91 18.11 3.33
C GLU A 75 -5.26 17.84 1.87
N GLU A 76 -4.84 18.72 0.95
CA GLU A 76 -5.07 18.57 -0.49
C GLU A 76 -4.41 17.30 -1.04
N ALA A 77 -3.11 17.12 -0.79
CA ALA A 77 -2.38 15.95 -1.31
C ALA A 77 -2.86 14.65 -0.65
N GLN A 78 -3.11 14.66 0.66
CA GLN A 78 -3.57 13.48 1.39
C GLN A 78 -4.99 13.08 1.01
N THR A 79 -5.88 14.05 0.73
CA THR A 79 -7.22 13.78 0.18
C THR A 79 -7.11 13.14 -1.19
N TYR A 80 -6.23 13.65 -2.06
CA TYR A 80 -5.98 13.03 -3.37
C TYR A 80 -5.57 11.56 -3.24
N PHE A 81 -4.63 11.22 -2.35
CA PHE A 81 -4.22 9.82 -2.17
C PHE A 81 -5.35 8.94 -1.60
N ALA A 82 -6.15 9.47 -0.67
CA ALA A 82 -7.30 8.75 -0.14
C ALA A 82 -8.34 8.44 -1.22
N ASP A 83 -8.70 9.44 -2.02
CA ASP A 83 -9.82 9.35 -2.97
C ASP A 83 -9.43 8.65 -4.27
N GLU A 84 -8.26 8.99 -4.84
CA GLU A 84 -7.88 8.57 -6.20
C GLU A 84 -6.97 7.34 -6.20
N THR A 85 -6.22 7.12 -5.12
CA THR A 85 -5.31 5.97 -5.03
C THR A 85 -5.75 4.92 -4.03
N PHE A 86 -6.85 5.16 -3.30
CA PHE A 86 -7.37 4.26 -2.27
C PHE A 86 -6.34 3.92 -1.19
N GLU A 87 -5.43 4.85 -0.89
CA GLU A 87 -4.45 4.71 0.17
C GLU A 87 -4.95 5.30 1.50
N TYR A 88 -4.33 4.92 2.61
CA TYR A 88 -4.65 5.50 3.91
C TYR A 88 -3.89 6.82 4.08
N PRO A 89 -4.58 7.96 4.33
CA PRO A 89 -3.92 9.22 4.61
C PRO A 89 -3.13 9.13 5.92
N LEU A 90 -1.97 9.78 5.95
CA LEU A 90 -1.05 9.79 7.08
C LEU A 90 -1.40 10.86 8.12
N ILE A 91 -2.00 11.98 7.68
CA ILE A 91 -2.30 13.11 8.55
C ILE A 91 -3.69 12.98 9.18
N GLU A 92 -3.87 13.63 10.33
CA GLU A 92 -5.19 13.73 10.97
C GLU A 92 -6.14 14.65 10.17
N GLY A 93 -7.45 14.36 10.25
CA GLY A 93 -8.49 15.23 9.70
C GLY A 93 -8.89 14.92 8.25
N VAL A 94 -8.10 14.13 7.52
CA VAL A 94 -8.47 13.65 6.18
C VAL A 94 -9.26 12.34 6.32
N PRO A 95 -10.50 12.27 5.81
CA PRO A 95 -11.28 11.04 5.81
C PRO A 95 -10.63 10.00 4.89
N ILE A 96 -10.75 8.73 5.25
CA ILE A 96 -10.43 7.64 4.32
C ILE A 96 -11.59 7.49 3.32
N ASN A 97 -11.30 6.91 2.15
CA ASN A 97 -12.34 6.52 1.20
C ASN A 97 -13.33 5.54 1.85
N GLU A 98 -14.63 5.70 1.59
CA GLU A 98 -15.71 4.92 2.24
C GLU A 98 -15.65 3.41 1.92
N GLU A 99 -14.96 3.02 0.85
CA GLU A 99 -14.77 1.61 0.47
C GLU A 99 -13.67 0.91 1.29
N LEU A 100 -12.81 1.68 1.96
CA LEU A 100 -11.73 1.15 2.77
C LEU A 100 -12.21 0.71 4.15
N VAL A 101 -11.65 -0.40 4.62
CA VAL A 101 -11.80 -0.81 6.02
C VAL A 101 -11.00 0.16 6.89
N PRO A 102 -11.53 0.68 8.01
CA PRO A 102 -10.77 1.56 8.89
C PRO A 102 -9.44 0.92 9.31
N LEU A 103 -8.34 1.68 9.23
CA LEU A 103 -7.01 1.15 9.58
C LEU A 103 -6.95 0.57 10.99
N SER A 104 -7.74 1.11 11.93
CA SER A 104 -7.87 0.62 13.31
C SER A 104 -8.48 -0.78 13.42
N GLU A 105 -9.16 -1.27 12.38
CA GLU A 105 -9.74 -2.60 12.31
C GLU A 105 -8.83 -3.62 11.62
N ILE A 106 -7.70 -3.18 11.05
CA ILE A 106 -6.70 -4.07 10.45
C ILE A 106 -5.77 -4.59 11.54
N GLU A 107 -5.87 -5.88 11.83
CA GLU A 107 -4.97 -6.55 12.77
C GLU A 107 -3.62 -6.82 12.12
N THR A 108 -2.62 -5.98 12.40
CA THR A 108 -1.28 -6.05 11.79
C THR A 108 -0.32 -6.94 12.58
N PRO A 109 0.69 -7.53 11.91
CA PRO A 109 1.76 -8.25 12.62
C PRO A 109 2.54 -7.28 13.50
N ASN A 110 3.07 -7.79 14.63
CA ASN A 110 3.98 -7.04 15.48
C ASN A 110 5.38 -6.95 14.82
N ALA A 111 5.48 -6.09 13.81
CA ALA A 111 6.71 -5.84 13.05
C ALA A 111 6.95 -4.32 12.97
N ASP A 112 8.17 -3.91 13.29
CA ASP A 112 8.62 -2.53 13.10
C ASP A 112 9.16 -2.39 11.68
N LEU A 113 8.58 -1.47 10.89
CA LEU A 113 9.02 -1.20 9.51
C LEU A 113 10.50 -0.74 9.46
N GLY A 114 11.01 -0.13 10.53
CA GLY A 114 12.42 0.25 10.65
C GLY A 114 13.39 -0.93 10.73
N ASN A 115 12.89 -2.15 11.00
CA ASN A 115 13.69 -3.38 11.08
C ASN A 115 13.54 -4.28 9.84
N LEU A 116 13.04 -3.74 8.72
CA LEU A 116 12.91 -4.44 7.44
C LEU A 116 14.11 -4.21 6.50
N ASP A 117 15.29 -3.94 7.07
CA ASP A 117 16.50 -3.55 6.33
C ASP A 117 17.31 -4.73 5.79
N ASP A 118 17.09 -5.95 6.27
CA ASP A 118 17.72 -7.18 5.76
C ASP A 118 17.13 -7.65 4.42
N LEU A 119 17.36 -6.86 3.38
CA LEU A 119 17.00 -7.20 2.02
C LEU A 119 17.80 -8.40 1.50
N GLN A 120 19.06 -8.55 1.92
CA GLN A 120 19.91 -9.63 1.41
C GLN A 120 19.42 -11.00 1.90
N GLY A 121 19.09 -11.13 3.19
CA GLY A 121 18.51 -12.36 3.73
C GLY A 121 17.18 -12.72 3.04
N THR A 122 16.34 -11.72 2.77
CA THR A 122 15.09 -11.92 2.01
C THR A 122 15.36 -12.42 0.59
N LEU A 123 16.31 -11.79 -0.13
CA LEU A 123 16.66 -12.19 -1.49
C LEU A 123 17.27 -13.59 -1.56
N ASP A 124 18.08 -13.96 -0.58
CA ASP A 124 18.68 -15.30 -0.52
C ASP A 124 17.60 -16.36 -0.28
N LEU A 125 16.65 -16.11 0.62
CA LEU A 125 15.51 -17.00 0.83
C LEU A 125 14.67 -17.18 -0.45
N LEU A 126 14.40 -16.09 -1.18
CA LEU A 126 13.64 -16.16 -2.43
C LEU A 126 14.36 -17.00 -3.50
N ARG A 127 15.70 -16.89 -3.59
CA ARG A 127 16.53 -17.71 -4.49
C ARG A 127 16.55 -19.18 -4.07
N GLU A 128 16.73 -19.45 -2.79
CA GLU A 128 16.75 -20.82 -2.25
C GLU A 128 15.42 -21.55 -2.45
N THR A 129 14.32 -20.81 -2.46
CA THR A 129 12.96 -21.32 -2.68
C THR A 129 12.52 -21.29 -4.14
N PHE A 130 13.37 -20.82 -5.06
CA PHE A 130 13.10 -20.69 -6.50
C PHE A 130 11.89 -19.80 -6.82
N VAL A 131 11.61 -18.83 -5.96
CA VAL A 131 10.63 -17.76 -6.22
C VAL A 131 11.25 -16.65 -7.06
N LEU A 132 12.57 -16.43 -6.89
CA LEU A 132 13.42 -15.53 -7.68
C LEU A 132 14.58 -16.31 -8.32
#